data_AF-A0AAD9ZCX5-F1
#
_entry.id   AF-A0AAD9ZCX5-F1
#
_cell.length_a   1.000
_cell.length_b   1.000
_cell.length_c   1.000
_cell.angle_alpha   90.00
_cell.angle_beta   90.00
_cell.angle_gamma   90.00
#
_symmetry.space_group_name_H-M   'P 1'
#
loop_
_entity.id
_entity.type
_entity.pdbx_description
1 polymer ?
#
loop_
_entity_poly.entity_id
_entity_poly.type
_entity_poly.pdbx_seq_one_letter_code
_entity_poly.pdbx_strand_id
1 'polypeptide(L)'
;MSEAAQAAPPLLASNLLTSAKAHENSRPAPASSGSAVIDEEALSGGFRYGEITSIAGASGTGKSLLAYHATASHLLAFPRGEVAFIDTTGSFFPFRLRDVLVFRLEAKFQRESYQHSGYVYEKAPSNIKEAKQRFIDEATAMLDRVKVMRVFDLAGVIEAVGEVGEMRGRESQVAEKAGAVATRRARDEIGDSEEEPDEEDDVPAKPAAAEGCQEVDSQGGQVSIIVIDTITNVVSSLMSTSQTQGQALLESFMRSLHHLTSRHHICTILTNAAVGLTSSNNPVYRRRPEDSVSVFSSTMGKPALGKTFTYLIDTSVFLSVVPKTANDAAIAFGDRGDGLSFRKAFILEVLKDRCGTRGGRWAAFEILDEVKLVPCFS
;
A
#
# COMPACT_ATOMS: atom_id res chain seq x y z
N MET A 1 -40.71 21.43 -2.33
CA MET A 1 -39.82 22.32 -3.10
C MET A 1 -38.40 21.95 -2.70
N SER A 2 -37.61 21.47 -3.66
CA SER A 2 -36.24 21.01 -3.46
C SER A 2 -35.35 22.18 -3.03
N GLU A 3 -34.69 22.05 -1.89
CA GLU A 3 -33.67 22.98 -1.40
C GLU A 3 -32.50 22.95 -2.40
N ALA A 4 -32.44 23.94 -3.28
CA ALA A 4 -31.38 24.03 -4.27
C ALA A 4 -30.05 24.16 -3.51
N ALA A 5 -29.16 23.19 -3.70
CA ALA A 5 -27.82 23.20 -3.10
C ALA A 5 -27.13 24.51 -3.48
N GLN A 6 -27.02 25.42 -2.51
CA GLN A 6 -26.42 26.73 -2.70
C GLN A 6 -24.91 26.54 -2.87
N ALA A 7 -24.32 27.21 -3.86
CA ALA A 7 -22.89 27.12 -4.10
C ALA A 7 -22.13 27.59 -2.85
N ALA A 8 -21.09 26.83 -2.46
CA ALA A 8 -20.24 27.19 -1.34
C ALA A 8 -19.63 28.59 -1.54
N PRO A 9 -19.46 29.39 -0.48
CA PRO A 9 -18.87 30.72 -0.58
C PRO A 9 -17.44 30.63 -1.13
N PRO A 10 -16.99 31.63 -1.92
CA PRO A 10 -15.67 31.62 -2.52
C PRO A 10 -14.58 31.65 -1.44
N LEU A 11 -13.65 30.70 -1.49
CA LEU A 11 -12.47 30.65 -0.64
C LEU A 11 -11.27 31.26 -1.36
N LEU A 12 -10.45 32.04 -0.64
CA LEU A 12 -9.20 32.55 -1.17
C LEU A 12 -8.25 31.37 -1.49
N ALA A 13 -7.61 31.42 -2.65
CA ALA A 13 -6.64 30.40 -3.07
C ALA A 13 -5.47 30.27 -2.07
N SER A 14 -5.09 31.35 -1.39
CA SER A 14 -4.10 31.33 -0.31
C SER A 14 -4.52 30.42 0.85
N ASN A 15 -5.80 30.45 1.23
CA ASN A 15 -6.31 29.62 2.33
C ASN A 15 -6.33 28.16 1.90
N LEU A 16 -6.73 27.87 0.65
CA LEU A 16 -6.65 26.52 0.10
C LEU A 16 -5.22 25.99 0.10
N LEU A 17 -4.23 26.83 -0.25
CA LEU A 17 -2.81 26.44 -0.22
C LEU A 17 -2.31 26.17 1.20
N THR A 18 -2.66 27.02 2.18
CA THR A 18 -2.30 26.81 3.58
C THR A 18 -2.90 25.52 4.12
N SER A 19 -4.18 25.28 3.87
CA SER A 19 -4.85 24.03 4.25
C SER A 19 -4.25 22.82 3.54
N ALA A 20 -3.91 22.94 2.26
CA ALA A 20 -3.26 21.87 1.49
C ALA A 20 -1.88 21.52 2.06
N LYS A 21 -1.05 22.53 2.39
CA LYS A 21 0.27 22.32 3.02
C LYS A 21 0.16 21.69 4.41
N ALA A 22 -0.81 22.13 5.22
CA ALA A 22 -1.08 21.54 6.52
C ALA A 22 -1.50 20.06 6.38
N HIS A 23 -2.39 19.76 5.45
CA HIS A 23 -2.77 18.39 5.12
C HIS A 23 -1.61 17.55 4.59
N GLU A 24 -0.76 18.11 3.73
CA GLU A 24 0.40 17.41 3.16
C GLU A 24 1.42 17.03 4.26
N ASN A 25 1.68 17.93 5.21
CA ASN A 25 2.54 17.65 6.37
C ASN A 25 1.96 16.59 7.32
N SER A 26 0.64 16.42 7.35
CA SER A 26 -0.04 15.42 8.18
C SER A 26 -0.13 14.03 7.54
N ARG A 27 0.24 13.88 6.25
CA ARG A 27 0.11 12.59 5.56
C ARG A 27 1.16 11.60 6.05
N PRO A 28 0.78 10.33 6.28
CA PRO A 28 1.75 9.29 6.56
C PRO A 28 2.69 9.13 5.36
N ALA A 29 3.97 8.87 5.65
CA ALA A 29 4.95 8.54 4.62
C ALA A 29 4.44 7.35 3.79
N PRO A 30 4.71 7.31 2.46
CA PRO A 30 4.26 6.21 1.62
C PRO A 30 4.76 4.85 2.14
N ALA A 31 3.96 3.80 1.96
CA ALA A 31 4.37 2.45 2.30
C ALA A 31 5.48 1.99 1.34
N SER A 32 6.69 1.80 1.87
CA SER A 32 7.85 1.36 1.10
C SER A 32 7.61 0.00 0.43
N SER A 33 8.16 -0.19 -0.78
CA SER A 33 8.21 -1.47 -1.48
C SER A 33 9.27 -2.42 -0.91
N GLY A 34 10.01 -2.01 0.12
CA GLY A 34 11.13 -2.79 0.68
C GLY A 34 12.42 -2.71 -0.13
N SER A 35 12.42 -1.95 -1.24
CA SER A 35 13.59 -1.74 -2.09
C SER A 35 13.78 -0.25 -2.38
N ALA A 36 14.93 0.29 -1.95
CA ALA A 36 15.23 1.72 -2.12
C ALA A 36 15.21 2.13 -3.60
N VAL A 37 15.74 1.30 -4.51
CA VAL A 37 15.74 1.61 -5.96
C VAL A 37 14.31 1.72 -6.51
N ILE A 38 13.38 0.88 -6.06
CA ILE A 38 11.99 0.96 -6.51
C ILE A 38 11.32 2.20 -5.94
N ASP A 39 11.54 2.47 -4.65
CA ASP A 39 10.92 3.59 -3.97
C ASP A 39 11.45 4.93 -4.50
N GLU A 40 12.75 5.09 -4.68
CA GLU A 40 13.38 6.35 -5.08
C GLU A 40 13.26 6.60 -6.59
N GLU A 41 13.62 5.61 -7.41
CA GLU A 41 13.71 5.79 -8.87
C GLU A 41 12.34 5.71 -9.54
N ALA A 42 11.45 4.81 -9.11
CA ALA A 42 10.15 4.58 -9.75
C ALA A 42 8.97 5.23 -9.01
N LEU A 43 8.80 4.95 -7.72
CA LEU A 43 7.57 5.30 -6.98
C LEU A 43 7.62 6.67 -6.28
N SER A 44 8.78 7.31 -6.21
CA SER A 44 9.00 8.57 -5.46
C SER A 44 8.56 8.47 -3.99
N GLY A 45 9.09 7.48 -3.27
CA GLY A 45 8.91 7.23 -1.84
C GLY A 45 8.12 5.97 -1.49
N GLY A 46 7.45 5.32 -2.45
CA GLY A 46 6.68 4.09 -2.25
C GLY A 46 5.19 4.23 -2.59
N PHE A 47 4.35 3.35 -2.04
CA PHE A 47 2.91 3.31 -2.28
C PHE A 47 2.17 4.33 -1.39
N ARG A 48 1.46 5.27 -2.01
CA ARG A 48 0.87 6.42 -1.30
C ARG A 48 -0.46 6.08 -0.65
N TYR A 49 -0.66 6.58 0.56
CA TYR A 49 -1.96 6.57 1.25
C TYR A 49 -2.91 7.58 0.61
N GLY A 50 -4.17 7.19 0.45
CA GLY A 50 -5.19 7.96 -0.28
C GLY A 50 -5.19 7.74 -1.79
N GLU A 51 -4.33 6.87 -2.33
CA GLU A 51 -4.24 6.55 -3.76
C GLU A 51 -4.49 5.06 -4.03
N ILE A 52 -5.06 4.78 -5.21
CA ILE A 52 -5.17 3.43 -5.76
C ILE A 52 -3.99 3.17 -6.70
N THR A 53 -3.15 2.20 -6.36
CA THR A 53 -2.06 1.72 -7.22
C THR A 53 -2.42 0.37 -7.83
N SER A 54 -2.45 0.26 -9.16
CA SER A 54 -2.58 -1.01 -9.86
C SER A 54 -1.22 -1.53 -10.31
N ILE A 55 -0.89 -2.76 -9.90
CA ILE A 55 0.33 -3.48 -10.29
C ILE A 55 -0.07 -4.56 -11.31
N ALA A 56 0.26 -4.34 -12.57
CA ALA A 56 -0.02 -5.27 -13.67
C ALA A 56 1.24 -6.05 -14.09
N GLY A 57 1.08 -7.26 -14.60
CA GLY A 57 2.22 -8.06 -15.09
C GLY A 57 1.85 -9.53 -15.31
N ALA A 58 2.72 -10.25 -16.02
CA ALA A 58 2.55 -11.68 -16.26
C ALA A 58 2.49 -12.49 -14.95
N SER A 59 2.07 -13.76 -15.01
CA SER A 59 2.14 -14.62 -13.83
C SER A 59 3.59 -14.78 -13.36
N GLY A 60 3.81 -14.83 -12.05
CA GLY A 60 5.16 -15.00 -11.47
C GLY A 60 6.09 -13.78 -11.53
N THR A 61 5.62 -12.60 -11.93
CA THR A 61 6.45 -11.37 -11.97
C THR A 61 6.65 -10.66 -10.62
N GLY A 62 6.14 -11.23 -9.52
CA GLY A 62 6.31 -10.66 -8.17
C GLY A 62 5.26 -9.63 -7.73
N LYS A 63 4.11 -9.53 -8.41
CA LYS A 63 3.02 -8.59 -8.05
C LYS A 63 2.60 -8.70 -6.58
N SER A 64 2.24 -9.91 -6.13
CA SER A 64 1.82 -10.16 -4.74
C SER A 64 2.96 -9.96 -3.76
N LEU A 65 4.21 -10.20 -4.17
CA LEU A 65 5.39 -9.95 -3.33
C LEU A 65 5.58 -8.45 -3.06
N LEU A 66 5.40 -7.59 -4.06
CA LEU A 66 5.41 -6.13 -3.86
C LEU A 66 4.29 -5.68 -2.90
N ALA A 67 3.09 -6.24 -3.04
CA ALA A 67 2.00 -5.98 -2.11
C ALA A 67 2.35 -6.44 -0.68
N TYR A 68 3.00 -7.59 -0.51
CA TYR A 68 3.49 -8.05 0.80
C TYR A 68 4.53 -7.12 1.40
N HIS A 69 5.45 -6.56 0.62
CA HIS A 69 6.41 -5.58 1.13
C HIS A 69 5.76 -4.26 1.55
N ALA A 70 4.76 -3.79 0.81
CA ALA A 70 3.98 -2.62 1.19
C ALA A 70 3.20 -2.86 2.50
N THR A 71 2.55 -4.03 2.61
CA THR A 71 1.90 -4.50 3.84
C THR A 71 2.88 -4.56 5.00
N ALA A 72 4.06 -5.16 4.81
CA ALA A 72 5.10 -5.24 5.84
C ALA A 72 5.57 -3.85 6.28
N SER A 73 5.77 -2.93 5.34
CA SER A 73 6.12 -1.53 5.65
C SER A 73 5.07 -0.87 6.55
N HIS A 74 3.78 -1.07 6.26
CA HIS A 74 2.70 -0.53 7.09
C HIS A 74 2.67 -1.18 8.48
N LEU A 75 2.70 -2.50 8.56
CA LEU A 75 2.64 -3.22 9.84
C LEU A 75 3.81 -2.87 10.75
N LEU A 76 5.00 -2.62 10.19
CA LEU A 76 6.20 -2.19 10.92
C LEU A 76 6.15 -0.73 11.38
N ALA A 77 5.48 0.14 10.63
CA ALA A 77 5.40 1.57 10.92
C ALA A 77 4.24 1.91 11.87
N PHE A 78 3.15 1.16 11.83
CA PHE A 78 1.93 1.44 12.58
C PHE A 78 1.57 0.24 13.47
N PRO A 79 1.90 0.26 14.77
CA PRO A 79 1.67 -0.88 15.68
C PRO A 79 0.20 -1.31 15.80
N ARG A 80 -0.73 -0.36 15.65
CA ARG A 80 -2.18 -0.58 15.65
C ARG A 80 -2.79 -0.57 14.24
N GLY A 81 -1.97 -0.44 13.20
CA GLY A 81 -2.44 -0.43 11.82
C GLY A 81 -2.87 -1.82 11.38
N GLU A 82 -4.02 -1.91 10.72
CA GLU A 82 -4.54 -3.16 10.17
C GLU A 82 -4.53 -3.15 8.64
N VAL A 83 -4.57 -4.35 8.05
CA VAL A 83 -4.56 -4.55 6.60
C VAL A 83 -5.71 -5.47 6.21
N ALA A 84 -6.48 -5.10 5.20
CA ALA A 84 -7.45 -5.97 4.56
C ALA A 84 -6.86 -6.55 3.28
N PHE A 85 -6.87 -7.87 3.17
CA PHE A 85 -6.38 -8.61 2.01
C PHE A 85 -7.54 -9.36 1.36
N ILE A 86 -8.04 -8.85 0.24
CA ILE A 86 -9.13 -9.43 -0.54
C ILE A 86 -8.51 -10.38 -1.57
N ASP A 87 -8.62 -11.68 -1.30
CA ASP A 87 -8.04 -12.76 -2.10
C ASP A 87 -9.11 -13.35 -3.03
N THR A 88 -8.93 -13.16 -4.32
CA THR A 88 -9.87 -13.61 -5.36
C THR A 88 -9.46 -14.94 -6.00
N THR A 89 -8.22 -15.38 -5.75
CA THR A 89 -7.62 -16.58 -6.34
C THR A 89 -7.37 -17.68 -5.33
N GLY A 90 -7.50 -17.40 -4.03
CA GLY A 90 -7.08 -18.31 -2.97
C GLY A 90 -5.55 -18.40 -2.86
N SER A 91 -4.81 -17.47 -3.47
CA SER A 91 -3.34 -17.53 -3.58
C SER A 91 -2.63 -16.80 -2.45
N PHE A 92 -3.36 -16.20 -1.50
CA PHE A 92 -2.74 -15.62 -0.32
C PHE A 92 -2.04 -16.72 0.49
N PHE A 93 -0.72 -16.54 0.72
CA PHE A 93 0.09 -17.49 1.47
C PHE A 93 0.66 -16.81 2.74
N PRO A 94 0.07 -17.06 3.92
CA PRO A 94 0.46 -16.37 5.17
C PRO A 94 1.95 -16.54 5.49
N PHE A 95 2.52 -17.72 5.22
CA PHE A 95 3.93 -17.99 5.44
C PHE A 95 4.84 -17.06 4.64
N ARG A 96 4.48 -16.73 3.39
CA ARG A 96 5.28 -15.81 2.57
C ARG A 96 5.25 -14.38 3.08
N LEU A 97 4.09 -13.91 3.57
CA LEU A 97 4.01 -12.60 4.22
C LEU A 97 4.82 -12.58 5.53
N ARG A 98 4.75 -13.64 6.34
CA ARG A 98 5.59 -13.79 7.53
C ARG A 98 7.07 -13.76 7.18
N ASP A 99 7.49 -14.48 6.16
CA ASP A 99 8.91 -14.54 5.76
C ASP A 99 9.40 -13.16 5.26
N VAL A 100 8.54 -12.40 4.56
CA VAL A 100 8.78 -10.99 4.25
C VAL A 100 8.92 -10.15 5.52
N LEU A 101 8.02 -10.28 6.50
CA LEU A 101 8.08 -9.57 7.77
C LEU A 101 9.35 -9.88 8.55
N VAL A 102 9.74 -11.16 8.67
CA VAL A 102 10.99 -11.59 9.31
C VAL A 102 12.18 -10.94 8.63
N PHE A 103 12.27 -11.02 7.30
CA PHE A 103 13.35 -10.37 6.54
C PHE A 103 13.42 -8.86 6.80
N ARG A 104 12.26 -8.19 6.85
CA ARG A 104 12.18 -6.73 7.07
C ARG A 104 12.51 -6.35 8.51
N LEU A 105 12.16 -7.17 9.50
CA LEU A 105 12.55 -7.00 10.91
C LEU A 105 14.06 -7.18 11.09
N GLU A 106 14.64 -8.24 10.53
CA GLU A 106 16.09 -8.48 10.55
C GLU A 106 16.85 -7.28 9.96
N ALA A 107 16.41 -6.77 8.81
CA ALA A 107 17.02 -5.61 8.15
C ALA A 107 16.83 -4.29 8.93
N LYS A 108 15.76 -4.15 9.72
CA LYS A 108 15.52 -2.99 10.59
C LYS A 108 16.45 -3.06 11.81
N PHE A 109 16.50 -4.21 12.48
CA PHE A 109 17.37 -4.44 13.63
C PHE A 109 18.85 -4.18 13.28
N GLN A 110 19.32 -4.72 12.15
CA GLN A 110 20.69 -4.47 11.69
C GLN A 110 20.97 -2.97 11.57
N ARG A 111 20.09 -2.22 10.90
CA ARG A 111 20.23 -0.75 10.72
C ARG A 111 20.27 0.03 12.03
N GLU A 112 19.43 -0.32 12.99
CA GLU A 112 19.38 0.34 14.30
C GLU A 112 20.66 0.08 15.11
N SER A 113 21.18 -1.16 15.11
CA SER A 113 22.47 -1.50 15.72
C SER A 113 23.66 -0.74 15.11
N TYR A 114 23.66 -0.54 13.78
CA TYR A 114 24.69 0.29 13.13
C TYR A 114 24.65 1.75 13.60
N GLN A 115 23.45 2.34 13.71
CA GLN A 115 23.29 3.73 14.12
C GLN A 115 23.69 3.96 15.58
N HIS A 116 23.47 2.99 16.45
CA HIS A 116 23.77 3.13 17.88
C HIS A 116 25.25 2.89 18.21
N SER A 117 25.91 1.95 17.53
CA SER A 117 27.30 1.58 17.87
C SER A 117 28.37 2.25 17.00
N GLY A 118 28.01 2.85 15.86
CA GLY A 118 28.96 3.48 14.92
C GLY A 118 29.94 2.51 14.24
N TYR A 119 29.86 1.21 14.54
CA TYR A 119 30.69 0.14 14.00
C TYR A 119 29.82 -1.03 13.54
N VAL A 120 30.32 -1.80 12.59
CA VAL A 120 29.63 -2.98 12.01
C VAL A 120 29.52 -4.16 12.99
N TYR A 121 30.24 -4.11 14.11
CA TYR A 121 30.41 -5.22 15.04
C TYR A 121 29.84 -4.90 16.43
N GLU A 122 28.53 -4.65 16.51
CA GLU A 122 27.85 -5.00 17.75
C GLU A 122 27.77 -6.53 17.78
N LYS A 123 28.28 -7.17 18.85
CA LYS A 123 28.34 -8.65 18.97
C LYS A 123 26.98 -9.21 18.56
N ALA A 124 26.95 -9.97 17.46
CA ALA A 124 25.79 -10.76 17.09
C ALA A 124 25.27 -11.45 18.36
N PRO A 125 23.96 -11.41 18.63
CA PRO A 125 23.40 -11.97 19.84
C PRO A 125 24.00 -13.35 20.06
N SER A 126 24.47 -13.61 21.29
CA SER A 126 25.23 -14.80 21.65
C SER A 126 24.52 -16.11 21.27
N ASN A 127 23.23 -16.04 20.92
CA ASN A 127 22.48 -17.12 20.30
C ASN A 127 21.68 -16.66 19.06
N ILE A 128 22.24 -16.82 17.85
CA ILE A 128 21.60 -16.48 16.56
C ILE A 128 20.22 -17.15 16.40
N LYS A 129 20.05 -18.36 16.95
CA LYS A 129 18.78 -19.10 16.88
C LYS A 129 17.68 -18.42 17.68
N GLU A 130 17.99 -17.91 18.87
CA GLU A 130 17.00 -17.20 19.70
C GLU A 130 16.61 -15.87 19.06
N ALA A 131 17.56 -15.13 18.49
CA ALA A 131 17.29 -13.88 17.79
C ALA A 131 16.36 -14.11 16.59
N LYS A 132 16.63 -15.16 15.79
CA LYS A 132 15.78 -15.52 14.66
C LYS A 132 14.37 -15.94 15.10
N GLN A 133 14.26 -16.70 16.20
CA GLN A 133 12.97 -17.10 16.74
C GLN A 133 12.14 -15.89 17.19
N ARG A 134 12.77 -14.90 17.84
CA ARG A 134 12.08 -13.65 18.23
C ARG A 134 11.46 -12.92 17.03
N PHE A 135 12.19 -12.80 15.92
CA PHE A 135 11.64 -12.18 14.71
C PHE A 135 10.48 -12.99 14.10
N ILE A 136 10.54 -14.33 14.18
CA ILE A 136 9.45 -15.19 13.73
C ILE A 136 8.21 -14.98 14.61
N ASP A 137 8.36 -14.93 15.93
CA ASP A 137 7.26 -14.75 16.87
C ASP A 137 6.62 -13.37 16.68
N GLU A 138 7.44 -12.32 16.56
CA GLU A 138 6.98 -10.96 16.28
C GLU A 138 6.25 -10.87 14.92
N ALA A 139 6.84 -11.40 13.84
CA ALA A 139 6.21 -11.44 12.53
C ALA A 139 4.90 -12.21 12.53
N THR A 140 4.80 -13.28 13.32
CA THR A 140 3.58 -14.08 13.47
C THR A 140 2.49 -13.29 14.19
N ALA A 141 2.83 -12.59 15.28
CA ALA A 141 1.89 -11.69 15.97
C ALA A 141 1.41 -10.55 15.07
N MET A 142 2.23 -10.06 14.14
CA MET A 142 1.81 -9.06 13.16
C MET A 142 0.75 -9.59 12.17
N LEU A 143 0.69 -10.90 11.92
CA LEU A 143 -0.34 -11.48 11.04
C LEU A 143 -1.75 -11.36 11.60
N ASP A 144 -1.92 -11.24 12.93
CA ASP A 144 -3.23 -11.04 13.56
C ASP A 144 -3.89 -9.71 13.14
N ARG A 145 -3.10 -8.78 12.60
CA ARG A 145 -3.56 -7.49 12.05
C ARG A 145 -3.87 -7.54 10.55
N VAL A 146 -3.81 -8.72 9.93
CA VAL A 146 -4.09 -8.94 8.51
C VAL A 146 -5.40 -9.70 8.36
N LYS A 147 -6.47 -8.97 8.01
CA LYS A 147 -7.80 -9.51 7.76
C LYS A 147 -7.87 -10.03 6.33
N VAL A 148 -7.95 -11.35 6.15
CA VAL A 148 -8.03 -11.99 4.83
C VAL A 148 -9.48 -12.30 4.48
N MET A 149 -9.94 -11.82 3.34
CA MET A 149 -11.32 -11.98 2.85
C MET A 149 -11.26 -12.72 1.53
N ARG A 150 -11.83 -13.93 1.45
CA ARG A 150 -11.85 -14.72 0.22
C ARG A 150 -13.14 -14.47 -0.53
N VAL A 151 -13.01 -14.11 -1.81
CA VAL A 151 -14.14 -13.73 -2.66
C VAL A 151 -14.03 -14.44 -4.00
N PHE A 152 -15.17 -14.69 -4.65
CA PHE A 152 -15.23 -15.49 -5.88
C PHE A 152 -15.68 -14.68 -7.10
N ASP A 153 -16.35 -13.54 -6.88
CA ASP A 153 -16.93 -12.69 -7.91
C ASP A 153 -16.94 -11.20 -7.51
N LEU A 154 -17.46 -10.33 -8.40
CA LEU A 154 -17.37 -8.88 -8.22
C LEU A 154 -18.28 -8.41 -7.10
N ALA A 155 -19.41 -9.10 -6.90
CA ALA A 155 -20.29 -8.85 -5.78
C ALA A 155 -19.57 -9.10 -4.45
N GLY A 156 -18.85 -10.23 -4.32
CA GLY A 156 -18.05 -10.52 -3.13
C GLY A 156 -16.95 -9.49 -2.88
N VAL A 157 -16.27 -8.99 -3.93
CA VAL A 157 -15.30 -7.89 -3.78
C VAL A 157 -15.98 -6.61 -3.29
N ILE A 158 -17.15 -6.26 -3.85
CA ILE A 158 -17.91 -5.06 -3.45
C ILE A 158 -18.33 -5.17 -1.97
N GLU A 159 -18.85 -6.32 -1.55
CA GLU A 159 -19.22 -6.60 -0.16
C GLU A 159 -18.01 -6.49 0.76
N ALA A 160 -16.89 -7.12 0.40
CA ALA A 160 -15.67 -7.09 1.19
C ALA A 160 -15.12 -5.66 1.38
N VAL A 161 -15.12 -4.85 0.31
CA VAL A 161 -14.74 -3.42 0.40
C VAL A 161 -15.76 -2.63 1.23
N GLY A 162 -17.04 -2.94 1.11
CA GLY A 162 -18.11 -2.35 1.91
C GLY A 162 -17.90 -2.61 3.41
N GLU A 163 -17.58 -3.84 3.79
CA GLU A 163 -17.30 -4.22 5.18
C GLU A 163 -16.13 -3.43 5.76
N VAL A 164 -15.03 -3.27 5.01
CA VAL A 164 -13.90 -2.43 5.41
C VAL A 164 -14.33 -0.97 5.62
N GLY A 165 -15.19 -0.45 4.75
CA GLY A 165 -15.76 0.89 4.90
C GLY A 165 -16.63 1.06 6.14
N GLU A 166 -17.42 0.05 6.49
CA GLU A 166 -18.23 0.07 7.71
C GLU A 166 -17.38 0.00 8.98
N MET A 167 -16.32 -0.81 9.00
CA MET A 167 -15.37 -0.86 10.12
C MET A 167 -14.80 0.54 10.40
N ARG A 168 -14.34 1.23 9.34
CA ARG A 168 -13.85 2.62 9.37
C ARG A 168 -14.91 3.62 9.83
N GLY A 169 -16.16 3.45 9.40
CA GLY A 169 -17.29 4.31 9.74
C GLY A 169 -17.66 4.24 11.24
N ARG A 170 -17.65 3.03 11.82
CA ARG A 170 -17.93 2.83 13.26
C ARG A 170 -16.86 3.49 14.14
N GLU A 171 -15.58 3.35 13.77
CA GLU A 171 -14.46 3.96 14.50
C GLU A 171 -14.51 5.48 14.48
N SER A 172 -14.82 6.08 13.32
CA SER A 172 -14.92 7.54 13.18
C SER A 172 -16.03 8.13 14.08
N GLN A 173 -17.16 7.43 14.22
CA GLN A 173 -18.26 7.85 15.10
C GLN A 173 -17.93 7.69 16.59
N VAL A 174 -17.15 6.67 16.96
CA VAL A 174 -16.70 6.48 18.36
C VAL A 174 -15.70 7.57 18.74
N ALA A 175 -14.75 7.89 17.85
CA ALA A 175 -13.79 8.97 18.06
C ALA A 175 -14.47 10.35 18.18
N GLU A 176 -15.44 10.65 17.30
CA GLU A 176 -16.22 11.91 17.38
C GLU A 176 -17.04 12.01 18.67
N LYS A 177 -17.68 10.91 19.12
CA LYS A 177 -18.42 10.89 20.38
C LYS A 177 -17.51 11.03 21.60
N ALA A 178 -16.34 10.39 21.61
CA ALA A 178 -15.36 10.53 22.68
C ALA A 178 -14.81 11.97 22.78
N GLY A 179 -14.48 12.59 21.64
CA GLY A 179 -14.06 14.00 21.57
C GLY A 179 -15.15 15.00 21.99
N ALA A 180 -16.42 14.72 21.63
CA ALA A 180 -17.57 15.53 22.06
C ALA A 180 -17.85 15.42 23.57
N VAL A 181 -17.59 14.26 24.19
CA VAL A 181 -17.70 14.07 25.64
C VAL A 181 -16.56 14.76 26.40
N ALA A 182 -15.32 14.70 25.88
CA ALA A 182 -14.17 15.38 26.46
C ALA A 182 -14.32 16.92 26.43
N THR A 183 -14.79 17.48 25.32
CA THR A 183 -15.08 18.92 25.19
C THR A 183 -16.26 19.40 26.04
N ARG A 184 -17.23 18.54 26.38
CA ARG A 184 -18.28 18.87 27.35
C ARG A 184 -17.75 18.88 28.79
N ARG A 185 -16.95 17.89 29.18
CA ARG A 185 -16.33 17.85 30.52
C ARG A 185 -15.42 19.06 30.78
N ALA A 186 -14.65 19.50 29.78
CA ALA A 186 -13.80 20.69 29.90
C ALA A 186 -14.60 22.02 30.02
N ARG A 187 -15.90 22.02 29.69
CA ARG A 187 -16.76 23.21 29.77
C ARG A 187 -17.56 23.29 31.07
N ASP A 188 -17.73 22.17 31.76
CA ASP A 188 -18.53 22.06 33.00
C ASP A 188 -17.67 22.18 34.29
N GLU A 189 -16.34 22.24 34.19
CA GLU A 189 -15.40 22.39 35.34
C GLU A 189 -14.96 23.84 35.62
N ILE A 190 -15.87 24.82 35.49
CA ILE A 190 -15.68 26.14 36.14
C ILE A 190 -16.38 26.06 37.49
N GLY A 191 -15.63 25.70 38.52
CA GLY A 191 -16.10 25.68 39.91
C GLY A 191 -16.27 27.10 40.44
N ASP A 192 -17.53 27.51 40.62
CA ASP A 192 -17.90 28.66 41.44
C ASP A 192 -17.63 28.32 42.92
N SER A 193 -16.59 28.91 43.50
CA SER A 193 -16.43 29.06 44.95
C SER A 193 -15.50 30.24 45.21
N GLU A 194 -16.09 31.43 45.37
CA GLU A 194 -15.44 32.56 46.01
C GLU A 194 -15.57 32.38 47.54
N GLU A 195 -14.45 32.16 48.24
CA GLU A 195 -14.26 32.50 49.65
C GLU A 195 -12.90 33.23 49.80
N GLU A 196 -12.92 34.31 50.57
CA GLU A 196 -11.87 35.34 50.72
C GLU A 196 -10.62 34.87 51.51
N PRO A 197 -9.51 35.66 51.49
CA PRO A 197 -8.17 35.20 51.84
C PRO A 197 -7.81 35.48 53.31
N ASP A 198 -7.02 34.61 53.92
CA ASP A 198 -6.27 34.91 55.16
C ASP A 198 -4.88 34.25 55.13
N GLU A 199 -3.98 34.85 55.92
CA GLU A 199 -2.55 35.08 55.68
C GLU A 199 -1.54 33.99 56.13
N GLU A 200 -0.32 34.14 55.57
CA GLU A 200 1.05 33.89 56.10
C GLU A 200 1.73 32.48 56.15
N ASP A 201 2.82 32.39 55.36
CA ASP A 201 4.17 31.82 55.55
C ASP A 201 4.42 30.38 56.04
N ASP A 202 5.11 29.54 55.22
CA ASP A 202 6.58 29.30 55.29
C ASP A 202 7.07 28.24 54.23
N VAL A 203 8.37 28.25 53.90
CA VAL A 203 9.08 27.86 52.64
C VAL A 203 9.27 26.31 52.30
N PRO A 204 10.06 25.88 51.28
CA PRO A 204 9.63 25.25 50.01
C PRO A 204 9.97 23.74 49.83
N ALA A 205 9.21 23.01 48.99
CA ALA A 205 9.64 21.69 48.51
C ALA A 205 9.28 21.42 47.02
N LYS A 206 10.36 21.33 46.23
CA LYS A 206 10.63 20.75 44.89
C LYS A 206 9.49 19.97 44.17
N PRO A 207 9.35 20.10 42.83
CA PRO A 207 8.34 19.40 42.05
C PRO A 207 8.66 17.89 41.97
N ALA A 208 7.79 17.07 42.55
CA ALA A 208 7.73 15.65 42.26
C ALA A 208 7.02 15.45 40.92
N ALA A 209 7.64 14.64 40.08
CA ALA A 209 7.22 14.33 38.72
C ALA A 209 5.75 13.92 38.66
N ALA A 210 5.01 14.58 37.76
CA ALA A 210 3.79 14.01 37.21
C ALA A 210 4.20 12.75 36.42
N GLU A 211 4.09 11.59 37.08
CA GLU A 211 3.95 10.33 36.38
C GLU A 211 2.69 10.44 35.53
N GLY A 212 2.89 10.70 34.24
CA GLY A 212 1.83 10.70 33.26
C GLY A 212 1.21 9.32 33.26
N CYS A 213 -0.01 9.23 33.79
CA CYS A 213 -0.93 8.14 33.52
C CYS A 213 -0.98 7.94 32.01
N GLN A 214 -0.35 6.86 31.52
CA GLN A 214 -0.49 6.43 30.15
C GLN A 214 -1.96 6.07 29.96
N GLU A 215 -2.69 6.96 29.30
CA GLU A 215 -4.02 6.67 28.77
C GLU A 215 -3.87 5.44 27.86
N VAL A 216 -4.32 4.30 28.36
CA VAL A 216 -4.46 3.08 27.57
C VAL A 216 -5.65 3.31 26.64
N ASP A 217 -5.40 4.04 25.57
CA ASP A 217 -6.37 4.37 24.54
C ASP A 217 -6.85 3.06 23.90
N SER A 218 -8.06 2.65 24.28
CA SER A 218 -8.74 1.41 23.89
C SER A 218 -9.47 1.62 22.56
N GLN A 219 -8.72 2.13 21.58
CA GLN A 219 -9.19 2.27 20.19
C GLN A 219 -8.66 1.08 19.39
N GLY A 220 -9.58 0.28 18.84
CA GLY A 220 -9.27 -0.83 17.93
C GLY A 220 -8.45 -0.37 16.72
N GLY A 221 -7.73 -1.31 16.09
CA GLY A 221 -6.82 -1.00 14.98
C GLY A 221 -7.55 -0.58 13.71
N GLN A 222 -6.97 0.36 12.96
CA GLN A 222 -7.59 0.94 11.75
C GLN A 222 -7.04 0.32 10.45
N VAL A 223 -7.94 -0.17 9.58
CA VAL A 223 -7.57 -0.80 8.30
C VAL A 223 -7.04 0.22 7.29
N SER A 224 -5.72 0.40 7.20
CA SER A 224 -5.09 1.49 6.41
C SER A 224 -4.45 1.03 5.11
N ILE A 225 -4.37 -0.28 4.88
CA ILE A 225 -4.05 -0.86 3.58
C ILE A 225 -5.19 -1.78 3.15
N ILE A 226 -5.59 -1.66 1.89
CA ILE A 226 -6.43 -2.64 1.19
C ILE A 226 -5.61 -3.23 0.05
N VAL A 227 -5.46 -4.56 0.03
CA VAL A 227 -4.89 -5.29 -1.11
C VAL A 227 -5.99 -6.11 -1.77
N ILE A 228 -6.14 -5.98 -3.09
CA ILE A 228 -7.04 -6.84 -3.89
C ILE A 228 -6.17 -7.65 -4.85
N ASP A 229 -6.06 -8.96 -4.62
CA ASP A 229 -5.25 -9.88 -5.41
C ASP A 229 -6.11 -11.04 -5.94
N THR A 230 -6.53 -11.09 -7.21
CA THR A 230 -6.39 -10.11 -8.30
C THR A 230 -7.75 -9.57 -8.76
N ILE A 231 -7.80 -8.32 -9.21
CA ILE A 231 -9.04 -7.73 -9.74
C ILE A 231 -9.47 -8.32 -11.10
N THR A 232 -8.52 -8.86 -11.88
CA THR A 232 -8.80 -9.29 -13.26
C THR A 232 -9.79 -10.43 -13.34
N ASN A 233 -9.62 -11.48 -12.53
CA ASN A 233 -10.42 -12.70 -12.63
C ASN A 233 -11.90 -12.39 -12.41
N VAL A 234 -12.13 -11.58 -11.39
CA VAL A 234 -13.44 -11.17 -10.94
C VAL A 234 -14.19 -10.33 -11.98
N VAL A 235 -13.48 -9.41 -12.63
CA VAL A 235 -14.06 -8.52 -13.64
C VAL A 235 -14.18 -9.21 -15.00
N SER A 236 -13.24 -10.08 -15.35
CA SER A 236 -13.20 -10.77 -16.65
C SER A 236 -14.43 -11.68 -16.87
N SER A 237 -14.89 -12.37 -15.82
CA SER A 237 -16.10 -13.18 -15.85
C SER A 237 -17.33 -12.36 -16.24
N LEU A 238 -17.48 -11.18 -15.62
CA LEU A 238 -18.59 -10.27 -15.90
C LEU A 238 -18.51 -9.62 -17.29
N MET A 239 -17.30 -9.29 -17.73
CA MET A 239 -17.09 -8.71 -19.06
C MET A 239 -17.36 -9.70 -20.20
N SER A 240 -17.27 -11.01 -19.94
CA SER A 240 -17.53 -12.05 -20.95
C SER A 240 -19.02 -12.20 -21.28
N THR A 241 -19.91 -11.90 -20.33
CA THR A 241 -21.37 -12.01 -20.49
C THR A 241 -21.96 -10.76 -21.13
N SER A 242 -21.57 -9.58 -20.66
CA SER A 242 -22.00 -8.30 -21.23
C SER A 242 -20.94 -7.23 -21.00
N GLN A 243 -20.26 -6.83 -22.09
CA GLN A 243 -19.15 -5.88 -22.01
C GLN A 243 -19.58 -4.52 -21.44
N THR A 244 -20.73 -3.99 -21.86
CA THR A 244 -21.23 -2.68 -21.42
C THR A 244 -21.65 -2.69 -19.96
N GLN A 245 -22.42 -3.70 -19.54
CA GLN A 245 -22.84 -3.85 -18.15
C GLN A 245 -21.64 -4.09 -17.23
N GLY A 246 -20.69 -4.93 -17.65
CA GLY A 246 -19.48 -5.20 -16.89
C GLY A 246 -18.60 -3.97 -16.70
N GLN A 247 -18.46 -3.14 -17.74
CA GLN A 247 -17.73 -1.87 -17.65
C GLN A 247 -18.43 -0.85 -16.74
N ALA A 248 -19.76 -0.73 -16.82
CA ALA A 248 -20.52 0.17 -15.95
C ALA A 248 -20.41 -0.23 -14.47
N LEU A 249 -20.47 -1.54 -14.17
CA LEU A 249 -20.32 -2.03 -12.80
C LEU A 249 -18.89 -1.83 -12.28
N LEU A 250 -17.87 -2.09 -13.11
CA LEU A 250 -16.47 -1.82 -12.78
C LEU A 250 -16.26 -0.33 -12.47
N GLU A 251 -16.79 0.55 -13.31
CA GLU A 251 -16.65 2.00 -13.10
C GLU A 251 -17.33 2.46 -11.81
N SER A 252 -18.55 1.98 -11.53
CA SER A 252 -19.26 2.26 -10.29
C SER A 252 -18.46 1.77 -9.06
N PHE A 253 -17.96 0.55 -9.11
CA PHE A 253 -17.13 -0.03 -8.05
C PHE A 253 -15.85 0.78 -7.83
N MET A 254 -15.10 1.07 -8.90
CA MET A 254 -13.84 1.81 -8.79
C MET A 254 -14.04 3.23 -8.26
N ARG A 255 -15.15 3.90 -8.62
CA ARG A 255 -15.51 5.20 -8.03
C ARG A 255 -15.77 5.10 -6.53
N SER A 256 -16.50 4.07 -6.10
CA SER A 256 -16.75 3.81 -4.66
C SER A 256 -15.44 3.51 -3.92
N LEU A 257 -14.59 2.64 -4.49
CA LEU A 257 -13.29 2.31 -3.93
C LEU A 257 -12.38 3.53 -3.83
N HIS A 258 -12.38 4.40 -4.84
CA HIS A 258 -11.61 5.64 -4.83
C HIS A 258 -12.12 6.62 -3.77
N HIS A 259 -13.44 6.72 -3.60
CA HIS A 259 -14.03 7.52 -2.53
C HIS A 259 -13.58 7.00 -1.15
N LEU A 260 -13.70 5.70 -0.89
CA LEU A 260 -13.24 5.08 0.35
C LEU A 260 -11.75 5.33 0.60
N THR A 261 -10.93 5.08 -0.43
CA THR A 261 -9.47 5.22 -0.39
C THR A 261 -9.04 6.64 -0.05
N SER A 262 -9.58 7.63 -0.76
CA SER A 262 -9.23 9.04 -0.57
C SER A 262 -9.80 9.65 0.72
N ARG A 263 -11.04 9.29 1.09
CA ARG A 263 -11.74 9.81 2.29
C ARG A 263 -11.06 9.39 3.59
N HIS A 264 -10.55 8.15 3.65
CA HIS A 264 -9.94 7.57 4.85
C HIS A 264 -8.41 7.45 4.76
N HIS A 265 -7.79 8.03 3.73
CA HIS A 265 -6.34 7.93 3.47
C HIS A 265 -5.82 6.49 3.53
N ILE A 266 -6.54 5.57 2.89
CA ILE A 266 -6.13 4.16 2.79
C ILE A 266 -5.15 4.02 1.62
N CYS A 267 -4.10 3.21 1.76
CA CYS A 267 -3.24 2.82 0.63
C CYS A 267 -3.86 1.58 -0.03
N THR A 268 -4.40 1.73 -1.23
CA THR A 268 -5.08 0.64 -1.93
C THR A 268 -4.21 0.09 -3.06
N ILE A 269 -3.92 -1.21 -3.01
CA ILE A 269 -3.08 -1.92 -4.00
C ILE A 269 -3.92 -2.96 -4.72
N LEU A 270 -3.99 -2.87 -6.04
CA LEU A 270 -4.71 -3.81 -6.91
C LEU A 270 -3.71 -4.58 -7.76
N THR A 271 -3.68 -5.91 -7.67
CA THR A 271 -2.92 -6.70 -8.65
C THR A 271 -3.78 -6.94 -9.88
N ASN A 272 -3.17 -6.87 -11.06
CA ASN A 272 -3.83 -7.05 -12.34
C ASN A 272 -2.99 -7.99 -13.23
N ALA A 273 -3.63 -8.75 -14.11
CA ALA A 273 -2.96 -9.56 -15.11
C ALA A 273 -2.43 -8.68 -16.27
N ALA A 274 -1.56 -9.26 -17.08
CA ALA A 274 -1.12 -8.68 -18.35
C ALA A 274 -1.68 -9.48 -19.53
N VAL A 275 -2.00 -8.78 -20.62
CA VAL A 275 -2.46 -9.35 -21.90
C VAL A 275 -1.52 -8.95 -23.03
N GLY A 276 -1.52 -9.70 -24.14
CA GLY A 276 -0.68 -9.40 -25.31
C GLY A 276 0.81 -9.68 -25.10
N LEU A 277 1.14 -10.67 -24.26
CA LEU A 277 2.52 -11.06 -23.96
C LEU A 277 3.20 -11.80 -25.13
N THR A 278 2.44 -12.35 -26.07
CA THR A 278 2.94 -13.08 -27.24
C THR A 278 2.69 -12.29 -28.52
N SER A 279 3.63 -12.38 -29.46
CA SER A 279 3.45 -11.86 -30.81
C SER A 279 2.39 -12.69 -31.53
N SER A 280 1.30 -12.05 -31.95
CA SER A 280 0.33 -12.68 -32.86
C SER A 280 0.83 -12.52 -34.30
N ASN A 281 0.95 -13.64 -35.01
CA ASN A 281 1.24 -13.64 -36.46
C ASN A 281 0.03 -13.25 -37.31
N ASN A 282 -1.15 -13.05 -36.70
CA ASN A 282 -2.35 -12.66 -37.41
C ASN A 282 -2.28 -11.16 -37.77
N PRO A 283 -2.35 -10.77 -39.06
CA PRO A 283 -2.22 -9.39 -39.50
C PRO A 283 -3.29 -8.46 -38.91
N VAL A 284 -4.46 -8.98 -38.50
CA VAL A 284 -5.54 -8.21 -37.86
C VAL A 284 -5.19 -7.83 -36.41
N TYR A 285 -4.37 -8.63 -35.73
CA TYR A 285 -3.94 -8.42 -34.34
C TYR A 285 -2.48 -7.93 -34.26
N ARG A 286 -1.91 -7.50 -35.39
CA ARG A 286 -0.55 -6.99 -35.44
C ARG A 286 -0.48 -5.68 -34.65
N ARG A 287 0.40 -5.64 -33.65
CA ARG A 287 0.55 -4.50 -32.74
C ARG A 287 0.93 -3.25 -33.55
N ARG A 288 0.15 -2.17 -33.39
CA ARG A 288 0.53 -0.86 -33.89
C ARG A 288 1.43 -0.16 -32.87
N PRO A 289 2.42 0.65 -33.29
CA PRO A 289 3.33 1.34 -32.36
C PRO A 289 2.58 2.19 -31.32
N GLU A 290 1.44 2.77 -31.70
CA GLU A 290 0.51 3.55 -30.87
C GLU A 290 -0.18 2.74 -29.75
N ASP A 291 -0.09 1.40 -29.77
CA ASP A 291 -0.59 0.54 -28.70
C ASP A 291 0.47 0.17 -27.67
N SER A 292 1.72 0.62 -27.85
CA SER A 292 2.74 0.49 -26.80
C SER A 292 2.48 1.52 -25.70
N VAL A 293 2.22 1.02 -24.49
CA VAL A 293 2.09 1.85 -23.29
C VAL A 293 3.41 1.96 -22.53
N SER A 294 4.36 1.06 -22.80
CA SER A 294 5.65 1.00 -22.12
C SER A 294 6.70 1.83 -22.86
N VAL A 295 7.62 2.44 -22.11
CA VAL A 295 8.82 3.10 -22.63
C VAL A 295 9.81 2.10 -23.24
N PHE A 296 9.70 0.81 -22.89
CA PHE A 296 10.53 -0.26 -23.41
C PHE A 296 9.90 -0.90 -24.65
N SER A 297 10.58 -0.79 -25.80
CA SER A 297 10.13 -1.41 -27.06
C SER A 297 10.05 -2.94 -26.97
N SER A 298 10.88 -3.56 -26.14
CA SER A 298 10.87 -5.00 -25.84
C SER A 298 9.66 -5.44 -25.03
N THR A 299 8.97 -4.52 -24.35
CA THR A 299 7.78 -4.85 -23.55
C THR A 299 6.56 -4.97 -24.47
N MET A 300 6.14 -6.21 -24.69
CA MET A 300 4.98 -6.53 -25.52
C MET A 300 3.65 -6.41 -24.77
N GLY A 301 3.65 -6.83 -23.51
CA GLY A 301 2.45 -6.90 -22.68
C GLY A 301 1.88 -5.53 -22.33
N LYS A 302 0.59 -5.53 -21.98
CA LYS A 302 -0.13 -4.38 -21.41
C LYS A 302 -1.01 -4.84 -20.25
N PRO A 303 -1.38 -3.96 -19.31
CA PRO A 303 -2.36 -4.27 -18.28
C PRO A 303 -3.68 -4.79 -18.88
N ALA A 304 -4.29 -5.77 -18.21
CA ALA A 304 -5.64 -6.21 -18.52
C ALA A 304 -6.69 -5.14 -18.16
N LEU A 305 -7.96 -5.38 -18.53
CA LEU A 305 -9.12 -4.48 -18.34
C LEU A 305 -9.19 -3.24 -19.25
N GLY A 306 -8.23 -3.08 -20.17
CA GLY A 306 -8.29 -2.10 -21.25
C GLY A 306 -7.94 -0.67 -20.82
N LYS A 307 -7.95 0.27 -21.78
CA LYS A 307 -7.47 1.66 -21.58
C LYS A 307 -8.37 2.45 -20.62
N THR A 308 -9.68 2.13 -20.54
CA THR A 308 -10.63 2.81 -19.65
C THR A 308 -10.27 2.60 -18.17
N PHE A 309 -9.87 1.38 -17.81
CA PHE A 309 -9.48 1.05 -16.44
C PHE A 309 -8.34 1.93 -15.92
N THR A 310 -7.40 2.32 -16.78
CA THR A 310 -6.28 3.20 -16.41
C THR A 310 -6.73 4.61 -15.99
N TYR A 311 -7.96 5.03 -16.29
CA TYR A 311 -8.54 6.29 -15.82
C TYR A 311 -9.28 6.16 -14.48
N LEU A 312 -9.52 4.93 -14.01
CA LEU A 312 -10.20 4.63 -12.75
C LEU A 312 -9.23 4.44 -11.57
N ILE A 313 -7.92 4.48 -11.83
CA ILE A 313 -6.84 4.30 -10.85
C ILE A 313 -5.93 5.54 -10.83
N ASP A 314 -5.25 5.76 -9.72
CA ASP A 314 -4.34 6.89 -9.55
C ASP A 314 -2.96 6.59 -10.14
N THR A 315 -2.41 5.41 -9.84
CA THR A 315 -1.09 4.98 -10.34
C THR A 315 -1.20 3.63 -11.04
N SER A 316 -0.67 3.53 -12.26
CA SER A 316 -0.58 2.29 -13.02
C SER A 316 0.87 1.87 -13.16
N VAL A 317 1.20 0.72 -12.61
CA VAL A 317 2.53 0.11 -12.63
C VAL A 317 2.49 -1.17 -13.46
N PHE A 318 3.53 -1.43 -14.24
CA PHE A 318 3.71 -2.64 -15.02
C PHE A 318 5.02 -3.35 -14.68
N LEU A 319 4.92 -4.65 -14.43
CA LEU A 319 6.05 -5.53 -14.17
C LEU A 319 6.35 -6.34 -15.42
N SER A 320 7.55 -6.16 -15.95
CA SER A 320 8.10 -7.00 -17.01
C SER A 320 9.30 -7.80 -16.50
N VAL A 321 9.59 -8.90 -17.20
CA VAL A 321 10.74 -9.75 -16.92
C VAL A 321 11.60 -9.75 -18.15
N VAL A 322 12.88 -9.46 -17.97
CA VAL A 322 13.87 -9.45 -19.05
C VAL A 322 15.05 -10.36 -18.70
N PRO A 323 15.70 -10.98 -19.70
CA PRO A 323 16.95 -11.69 -19.48
C PRO A 323 18.04 -10.73 -18.99
N LYS A 324 18.83 -11.16 -18.00
CA LYS A 324 19.84 -10.29 -17.35
C LYS A 324 21.03 -9.98 -18.27
N THR A 325 21.48 -10.96 -19.05
CA THR A 325 22.66 -10.82 -19.93
C THR A 325 22.34 -11.19 -21.37
N ALA A 326 23.24 -10.83 -22.30
CA ALA A 326 23.14 -11.25 -23.69
C ALA A 326 23.09 -12.78 -23.85
N ASN A 327 23.83 -13.53 -23.01
CA ASN A 327 23.78 -14.99 -22.99
C ASN A 327 22.42 -15.49 -22.49
N ASP A 328 21.87 -14.88 -21.43
CA ASP A 328 20.53 -15.20 -20.95
C ASP A 328 19.47 -14.90 -22.02
N ALA A 329 19.64 -13.83 -22.82
CA ALA A 329 18.77 -13.50 -23.93
C ALA A 329 18.85 -14.52 -25.07
N ALA A 330 20.05 -15.03 -25.38
CA ALA A 330 20.22 -16.10 -26.35
C ALA A 330 19.52 -17.41 -25.90
N ILE A 331 19.50 -17.69 -24.60
CA ILE A 331 18.75 -18.82 -24.03
C ILE A 331 17.25 -18.55 -24.10
N ALA A 332 16.80 -17.35 -23.71
CA ALA A 332 15.38 -17.00 -23.62
C ALA A 332 14.68 -16.87 -24.98
N PHE A 333 15.39 -16.42 -26.02
CA PHE A 333 14.82 -16.14 -27.35
C PHE A 333 15.37 -17.05 -28.46
N GLY A 334 16.32 -17.93 -28.17
CA GLY A 334 16.90 -18.84 -29.17
C GLY A 334 16.06 -20.11 -29.38
N ASP A 335 16.12 -20.66 -30.61
CA ASP A 335 15.45 -21.93 -30.99
C ASP A 335 15.90 -23.16 -30.17
N ARG A 336 16.97 -23.05 -29.38
CA ARG A 336 17.50 -24.13 -28.52
C ARG A 336 17.05 -24.02 -27.05
N GLY A 337 16.13 -23.10 -26.76
CA GLY A 337 15.78 -22.65 -25.40
C GLY A 337 14.72 -23.48 -24.66
N ASP A 338 14.24 -24.60 -25.21
CA ASP A 338 13.25 -25.43 -24.51
C ASP A 338 13.86 -26.11 -23.28
N GLY A 339 13.69 -25.48 -22.11
CA GLY A 339 13.94 -26.06 -20.79
C GLY A 339 15.16 -25.54 -20.02
N LEU A 340 15.94 -24.61 -20.58
CA LEU A 340 17.08 -24.01 -19.86
C LEU A 340 16.65 -22.80 -19.03
N SER A 341 16.93 -22.85 -17.72
CA SER A 341 16.72 -21.71 -16.82
C SER A 341 17.77 -20.63 -17.08
N PHE A 342 17.33 -19.37 -17.16
CA PHE A 342 18.18 -18.20 -17.34
C PHE A 342 17.97 -17.19 -16.22
N ARG A 343 18.94 -16.31 -16.01
CA ARG A 343 18.83 -15.26 -14.97
C ARG A 343 17.89 -14.15 -15.43
N LYS A 344 16.93 -13.82 -14.55
CA LYS A 344 15.86 -12.87 -14.81
C LYS A 344 16.13 -11.58 -14.05
N ALA A 345 15.97 -10.45 -14.73
CA ALA A 345 15.81 -9.14 -14.12
C ALA A 345 14.34 -8.73 -14.22
N PHE A 346 13.80 -8.16 -13.16
CA PHE A 346 12.44 -7.65 -13.11
C PHE A 346 12.50 -6.13 -13.28
N ILE A 347 11.63 -5.59 -14.13
CA ILE A 347 11.51 -4.15 -14.33
C ILE A 347 10.14 -3.74 -13.84
N LEU A 348 10.12 -2.78 -12.92
CA LEU A 348 8.92 -2.06 -12.51
C LEU A 348 8.89 -0.74 -13.26
N GLU A 349 7.84 -0.50 -14.04
CA GLU A 349 7.64 0.74 -14.79
C GLU A 349 6.32 1.41 -14.37
N VAL A 350 6.35 2.72 -14.16
CA VAL A 350 5.13 3.51 -13.94
C VAL A 350 4.57 3.96 -15.28
N LEU A 351 3.55 3.25 -15.78
CA LEU A 351 2.89 3.56 -17.06
C LEU A 351 2.07 4.86 -16.99
N LYS A 352 1.44 5.11 -15.84
CA LYS A 352 0.60 6.30 -15.63
C LYS A 352 0.64 6.71 -14.16
N ASP A 353 0.65 8.01 -13.94
CA ASP A 353 0.51 8.64 -12.63
C ASP A 353 -0.46 9.80 -12.76
N ARG A 354 -1.53 9.81 -11.95
CA ARG A 354 -2.54 10.89 -11.93
C ARG A 354 -1.92 12.24 -11.58
N CYS A 355 -0.90 12.26 -10.74
CA CYS A 355 -0.17 13.48 -10.38
C CYS A 355 0.81 13.93 -11.46
N GLY A 356 1.06 13.11 -12.49
CA GLY A 356 1.93 13.43 -13.63
C GLY A 356 3.43 13.46 -13.32
N THR A 357 3.85 13.08 -12.12
CA THR A 357 5.25 13.22 -11.67
C THR A 357 6.11 11.97 -11.92
N ARG A 358 5.48 10.80 -11.99
CA ARG A 358 6.16 9.49 -12.05
C ARG A 358 6.05 8.77 -13.39
N GLY A 359 5.22 9.26 -14.31
CA GLY A 359 5.01 8.59 -15.60
C GLY A 359 6.32 8.36 -16.37
N GLY A 360 6.55 7.12 -16.81
CA GLY A 360 7.76 6.69 -17.52
C GLY A 360 8.97 6.39 -16.62
N ARG A 361 8.89 6.63 -15.31
CA ARG A 361 9.93 6.21 -14.37
C ARG A 361 9.92 4.69 -14.19
N TRP A 362 11.08 4.12 -13.92
CA TRP A 362 11.23 2.67 -13.78
C TRP A 362 12.39 2.31 -12.87
N ALA A 363 12.36 1.07 -12.36
CA ALA A 363 13.42 0.49 -11.54
C ALA A 363 13.64 -0.97 -11.92
N ALA A 364 14.91 -1.41 -11.94
CA ALA A 364 15.29 -2.79 -12.21
C ALA A 364 15.75 -3.49 -10.92
N PHE A 365 15.19 -4.66 -10.65
CA PHE A 365 15.45 -5.42 -9.43
C PHE A 365 15.45 -6.93 -9.67
N GLU A 366 16.02 -7.68 -8.73
CA GLU A 366 16.01 -9.14 -8.67
C GLU A 366 15.21 -9.61 -7.47
N ILE A 367 14.58 -10.78 -7.62
CA ILE A 367 13.90 -11.47 -6.53
C ILE A 367 14.84 -12.57 -6.04
N LEU A 368 15.35 -12.45 -4.81
CA LEU A 368 16.20 -13.46 -4.17
C LEU A 368 15.47 -14.12 -3.00
N ASP A 369 15.72 -15.41 -2.79
CA ASP A 369 15.13 -16.21 -1.71
C ASP A 369 13.59 -16.10 -1.64
N GLU A 370 12.94 -15.86 -2.79
CA GLU A 370 11.50 -15.62 -2.94
C GLU A 370 10.90 -14.42 -2.18
N VAL A 371 11.72 -13.68 -1.45
CA VAL A 371 11.30 -12.65 -0.49
C VAL A 371 11.98 -11.31 -0.77
N LYS A 372 13.27 -11.30 -1.13
CA LYS A 372 14.09 -10.08 -1.18
C LYS A 372 13.95 -9.39 -2.53
N LEU A 373 13.80 -8.06 -2.51
CA LEU A 373 13.80 -7.21 -3.69
C LEU A 373 15.10 -6.40 -3.73
N VAL A 374 16.08 -6.86 -4.50
CA VAL A 374 17.42 -6.25 -4.55
C VAL A 374 17.65 -5.50 -5.87
N PRO A 375 18.39 -4.38 -5.90
CA PRO A 375 18.71 -3.71 -7.15
C PRO A 375 19.47 -4.62 -8.13
N CYS A 376 19.16 -4.53 -9.43
CA CYS A 376 19.89 -5.27 -10.48
C CYS A 376 21.30 -4.72 -10.71
N PHE A 377 21.47 -3.41 -10.51
CA PHE A 377 22.71 -2.68 -10.75
C PHE A 377 23.10 -2.05 -9.42
N SER A 378 24.06 -2.65 -8.73
CA SER A 378 24.60 -2.18 -7.45
C SER A 378 26.08 -1.94 -7.57
#